data_AF-A0A2V9XLS4-F1
#
_entry.id   AF-A0A2V9XLS4-F1
#
_cell.length_a   1.000
_cell.length_b   1.000
_cell.length_c   1.000
_cell.angle_alpha   90.00
_cell.angle_beta   90.00
_cell.angle_gamma   90.00
#
_symmetry.space_group_name_H-M   'P 1'
#
loop_
_entity.id
_entity.type
_entity.pdbx_description
1 polymer ?
#
loop_
_entity_poly.entity_id
_entity_poly.type
_entity_poly.pdbx_seq_one_letter_code
_entity_poly.pdbx_strand_id
1 'polypeptide(L)'
;MPSGQLFKRIGAPSYLLISLSLFCPRAVTAAGQETTASVNTYSGEAAAVRADVVGIKTSVSDTGSVGASGGERHSSALTFGLPNLVRGEVAHATAFAKGNVSASEASMAHLHVTVGGNIITSAFLAAHAHARCTGTGVIVSADPNIIGLTVNGQPVQISGKPNQTIPLPNGRIIINEQAKASTKTSGHISVSALHIVIDGIADVALSEANAGISCPSGPETCGNDDFSTGGGFIVRSGANANFGVAGGIGVNGNFIGHLEYIDHSPNGTRVHGTSVTGYTRVNATTRAIDGTARVNGQAGFTFHLVVTDDDSSGIDSFSIQLSNGYSASGNLMGGHIEIHGDCDSDDD
;
A
#
# COMPACT_ATOMS: atom_id res chain seq x y z
N MET A 1 -32.02 88.10 -41.76
CA MET A 1 -33.36 87.89 -42.34
C MET A 1 -34.25 87.33 -41.23
N PRO A 2 -35.45 87.91 -41.02
CA PRO A 2 -36.29 87.77 -39.82
C PRO A 2 -37.12 86.46 -39.92
N SER A 3 -37.89 85.91 -38.98
CA SER A 3 -38.60 86.25 -37.73
C SER A 3 -38.83 84.89 -37.00
N GLY A 4 -39.08 84.74 -35.71
CA GLY A 4 -39.40 85.69 -34.65
C GLY A 4 -39.62 84.94 -33.31
N GLN A 5 -39.48 85.70 -32.22
CA GLN A 5 -40.20 85.69 -30.92
C GLN A 5 -40.51 84.33 -30.24
N LEU A 6 -40.34 84.12 -28.92
CA LEU A 6 -40.86 84.91 -27.80
C LEU A 6 -40.20 84.51 -26.46
N PHE A 7 -40.19 85.45 -25.51
CA PHE A 7 -39.66 85.36 -24.14
C PHE A 7 -40.58 84.57 -23.16
N LYS A 8 -39.94 83.99 -22.12
CA LYS A 8 -40.14 84.25 -20.66
C LYS A 8 -40.47 83.04 -19.76
N ARG A 9 -39.72 83.00 -18.64
CA ARG A 9 -39.71 82.13 -17.45
C ARG A 9 -41.10 81.82 -16.84
N ILE A 10 -41.22 80.67 -16.17
CA ILE A 10 -41.91 80.34 -14.89
C ILE A 10 -41.54 78.85 -14.62
N GLY A 11 -40.98 78.41 -13.49
CA GLY A 11 -41.57 78.27 -12.15
C GLY A 11 -41.85 76.78 -11.87
N ALA A 12 -41.22 76.20 -10.85
CA ALA A 12 -41.38 74.81 -10.44
C ALA A 12 -42.78 74.51 -9.87
N PRO A 13 -43.29 73.27 -9.94
CA PRO A 13 -44.39 72.83 -9.11
C PRO A 13 -43.97 71.77 -8.09
N SER A 14 -44.43 71.98 -6.85
CA SER A 14 -44.53 70.99 -5.78
C SER A 14 -45.84 70.20 -5.93
N TYR A 15 -45.82 68.87 -5.82
CA TYR A 15 -46.98 68.07 -5.41
C TYR A 15 -46.58 66.83 -4.59
N LEU A 16 -46.91 66.93 -3.29
CA LEU A 16 -47.57 66.00 -2.37
C LEU A 16 -47.27 64.47 -2.42
N LEU A 17 -46.85 63.99 -1.24
CA LEU A 17 -46.52 62.64 -0.81
C LEU A 17 -47.74 61.69 -0.70
N ILE A 18 -47.57 60.44 -1.15
CA ILE A 18 -48.31 59.27 -0.65
C ILE A 18 -47.28 58.27 -0.12
N SER A 19 -47.35 58.00 1.18
CA SER A 19 -46.52 57.05 1.91
C SER A 19 -46.97 55.62 1.65
N LEU A 20 -46.13 54.82 0.97
CA LEU A 20 -46.24 53.36 0.95
C LEU A 20 -45.04 52.79 1.70
N SER A 21 -45.26 52.41 2.95
CA SER A 21 -44.29 51.71 3.81
C SER A 21 -44.06 50.29 3.29
N LEU A 22 -43.07 50.12 2.40
CA LEU A 22 -42.52 48.81 2.09
C LEU A 22 -41.55 48.41 3.21
N PHE A 23 -41.98 47.45 4.03
CA PHE A 23 -41.08 46.62 4.82
C PHE A 23 -40.11 45.91 3.87
N CYS A 24 -38.84 46.32 3.86
CA CYS A 24 -37.77 45.55 3.27
C CYS A 24 -37.34 44.50 4.32
N PRO A 25 -37.65 43.20 4.15
CA PRO A 25 -37.08 42.20 5.04
C PRO A 25 -35.56 42.24 4.85
N ARG A 26 -34.81 42.53 5.93
CA ARG A 26 -33.37 42.29 5.97
C ARG A 26 -33.15 40.83 5.57
N ALA A 27 -32.56 40.61 4.40
CA ALA A 27 -31.97 39.33 4.09
C ALA A 27 -30.89 39.07 5.15
N VAL A 28 -31.18 38.17 6.08
CA VAL A 28 -30.16 37.55 6.90
C VAL A 28 -29.39 36.66 5.94
N THR A 29 -28.29 37.17 5.39
CA THR A 29 -27.24 36.30 4.85
C THR A 29 -26.73 35.49 6.01
N ALA A 30 -27.27 34.28 6.17
CA ALA A 30 -26.58 33.23 6.89
C ALA A 30 -25.24 33.06 6.16
N ALA A 31 -24.15 33.48 6.80
CA ALA A 31 -22.84 33.04 6.40
C ALA A 31 -22.86 31.52 6.54
N GLY A 32 -23.00 30.81 5.41
CA GLY A 32 -22.71 29.39 5.35
C GLY A 32 -21.28 29.25 5.83
N GLN A 33 -21.12 28.70 7.02
CA GLN A 33 -19.82 28.31 7.52
C GLN A 33 -19.40 27.15 6.62
N GLU A 34 -18.57 27.42 5.61
CA GLU A 34 -17.84 26.36 4.91
C GLU A 34 -16.96 25.69 5.96
N THR A 35 -17.49 24.62 6.56
CA THR A 35 -16.67 23.65 7.27
C THR A 35 -15.76 23.04 6.21
N THR A 36 -14.52 23.50 6.17
CA THR A 36 -13.47 22.74 5.51
C THR A 36 -13.46 21.36 6.16
N ALA A 37 -13.93 20.34 5.44
CA ALA A 37 -13.81 18.97 5.90
C ALA A 37 -12.33 18.71 6.16
N SER A 38 -12.02 18.24 7.36
CA SER A 38 -10.64 18.01 7.78
C SER A 38 -10.17 16.71 7.13
N VAL A 39 -9.53 16.84 5.97
CA VAL A 39 -9.13 15.72 5.13
C VAL A 39 -8.27 14.72 5.90
N ASN A 40 -8.54 13.43 5.71
CA ASN A 40 -7.72 12.37 6.28
C ASN A 40 -6.25 12.53 5.84
N THR A 41 -5.33 12.33 6.77
CA THR A 41 -3.90 12.28 6.45
C THR A 41 -3.32 10.91 6.69
N TYR A 42 -2.29 10.56 5.92
CA TYR A 42 -1.74 9.21 5.92
C TYR A 42 -0.22 9.21 6.08
N SER A 43 0.29 8.07 6.53
CA SER A 43 1.71 7.76 6.59
C SER A 43 1.89 6.26 6.40
N GLY A 44 2.06 5.83 5.16
CA GLY A 44 2.37 4.44 4.83
C GLY A 44 3.74 4.35 4.15
N GLU A 45 4.49 3.29 4.44
CA GLU A 45 5.79 3.03 3.83
C GLU A 45 6.13 1.55 4.00
N ALA A 46 6.76 0.94 3.01
CA ALA A 46 7.25 -0.43 3.11
C ALA A 46 8.63 -0.58 2.48
N ALA A 47 9.41 -1.51 3.02
CA ALA A 47 10.68 -1.92 2.44
C ALA A 47 10.94 -3.41 2.67
N ALA A 48 11.44 -4.07 1.63
CA ALA A 48 11.92 -5.43 1.79
C ALA A 48 13.13 -5.46 2.74
N VAL A 49 14.12 -4.57 2.56
CA VAL A 49 15.26 -4.46 3.46
C VAL A 49 15.50 -3.00 3.83
N ARG A 50 15.68 -2.72 5.12
CA ARG A 50 16.42 -1.54 5.60
C ARG A 50 17.58 -2.00 6.46
N ALA A 51 18.77 -1.47 6.20
CA ALA A 51 19.94 -1.80 6.97
C ALA A 51 20.75 -0.54 7.30
N ASP A 52 21.21 -0.47 8.55
CA ASP A 52 22.28 0.41 9.01
C ASP A 52 23.45 -0.46 9.46
N VAL A 53 24.59 -0.37 8.77
CA VAL A 53 25.81 -1.08 9.14
C VAL A 53 26.90 -0.07 9.43
N VAL A 54 27.22 0.09 10.72
CA VAL A 54 28.22 1.05 11.22
C VAL A 54 27.98 2.47 10.67
N GLY A 55 26.71 2.90 10.63
CA GLY A 55 26.30 4.24 10.17
C GLY A 55 26.05 4.35 8.66
N ILE A 56 26.30 3.28 7.89
CA ILE A 56 26.00 3.24 6.45
C ILE A 56 24.59 2.69 6.25
N LYS A 57 23.68 3.55 5.80
CA LYS A 57 22.29 3.20 5.54
C LYS A 57 22.09 2.75 4.10
N THR A 58 21.33 1.68 3.92
CA THR A 58 20.96 1.14 2.61
C THR A 58 19.58 0.49 2.67
N SER A 59 18.86 0.49 1.55
CA SER A 59 17.55 -0.14 1.44
C SER A 59 17.39 -0.89 0.11
N VAL A 60 16.49 -1.86 0.11
CA VAL A 60 16.08 -2.65 -1.07
C VAL A 60 14.57 -2.68 -1.13
N SER A 61 14.03 -2.46 -2.34
CA SER A 61 12.60 -2.40 -2.61
C SER A 61 11.86 -1.53 -1.59
N ASP A 62 12.34 -0.30 -1.43
CA ASP A 62 11.75 0.70 -0.55
C ASP A 62 10.76 1.56 -1.36
N THR A 63 9.53 1.66 -0.88
CA THR A 63 8.49 2.49 -1.53
C THR A 63 8.73 3.98 -1.26
N GLY A 64 9.41 4.31 -0.16
CA GLY A 64 9.26 5.59 0.51
C GLY A 64 7.83 5.84 0.99
N SER A 65 7.60 6.98 1.63
CA SER A 65 6.30 7.31 2.21
C SER A 65 5.23 7.69 1.16
N VAL A 66 4.03 7.11 1.25
CA VAL A 66 2.82 7.68 0.63
C VAL A 66 2.52 8.99 1.36
N GLY A 67 2.57 10.11 0.65
CA GLY A 67 2.49 11.44 1.27
C GLY A 67 1.21 11.66 2.07
N ALA A 68 1.13 12.76 2.82
CA ALA A 68 0.00 13.03 3.71
C ALA A 68 -1.37 13.08 3.00
N SER A 69 -1.42 13.33 1.69
CA SER A 69 -2.64 13.30 0.87
C SER A 69 -3.08 11.89 0.44
N GLY A 70 -2.30 10.86 0.78
CA GLY A 70 -2.48 9.51 0.30
C GLY A 70 -1.85 9.29 -1.08
N GLY A 71 -2.21 8.18 -1.69
CA GLY A 71 -1.66 7.70 -2.96
C GLY A 71 -1.10 6.29 -2.83
N GLU A 72 -0.44 5.86 -3.89
CA GLU A 72 0.12 4.52 -4.03
C GLU A 72 1.61 4.64 -4.39
N ARG A 73 2.40 3.72 -3.85
CA ARG A 73 3.81 3.54 -4.17
C ARG A 73 4.15 2.07 -4.13
N HIS A 74 5.00 1.65 -5.06
CA HIS A 74 5.53 0.31 -5.11
C HIS A 74 7.02 0.31 -5.44
N SER A 75 7.68 -0.77 -5.04
CA SER A 75 9.07 -1.01 -5.37
C SER A 75 9.30 -2.51 -5.38
N SER A 76 9.95 -3.03 -6.41
CA SER A 76 10.23 -4.46 -6.50
C SER A 76 11.57 -4.73 -7.18
N ALA A 77 12.14 -5.90 -6.86
CA ALA A 77 13.37 -6.38 -7.42
C ALA A 77 13.35 -7.91 -7.52
N LEU A 78 13.62 -8.43 -8.72
CA LEU A 78 13.71 -9.86 -8.98
C LEU A 78 14.76 -10.57 -8.10
N THR A 79 15.94 -9.96 -7.93
CA THR A 79 17.03 -10.45 -7.08
C THR A 79 17.73 -9.27 -6.43
N PHE A 80 18.22 -9.43 -5.20
CA PHE A 80 18.93 -8.37 -4.50
C PHE A 80 20.09 -8.91 -3.67
N GLY A 81 21.06 -8.03 -3.40
CA GLY A 81 22.23 -8.37 -2.61
C GLY A 81 22.97 -7.13 -2.12
N LEU A 82 23.13 -7.02 -0.81
CA LEU A 82 24.05 -6.11 -0.15
C LEU A 82 25.30 -6.93 0.21
N PRO A 83 26.49 -6.61 -0.36
CA PRO A 83 27.69 -7.40 -0.18
C PRO A 83 28.00 -7.67 1.30
N ASN A 84 28.24 -8.94 1.62
CA ASN A 84 28.55 -9.41 2.99
C ASN A 84 27.49 -9.08 4.04
N LEU A 85 26.23 -8.82 3.64
CA LEU A 85 25.13 -8.55 4.58
C LEU A 85 23.91 -9.40 4.28
N VAL A 86 23.24 -9.18 3.15
CA VAL A 86 21.96 -9.82 2.84
C VAL A 86 21.83 -10.07 1.36
N ARG A 87 21.19 -11.18 0.99
CA ARG A 87 20.73 -11.47 -0.37
C ARG A 87 19.37 -12.16 -0.31
N GLY A 88 18.64 -12.08 -1.41
CA GLY A 88 17.38 -12.78 -1.59
C GLY A 88 16.80 -12.52 -2.98
N GLU A 89 15.55 -12.95 -3.13
CA GLU A 89 14.83 -12.95 -4.39
C GLU A 89 13.43 -12.39 -4.20
N VAL A 90 12.84 -11.86 -5.28
CA VAL A 90 11.47 -11.34 -5.33
C VAL A 90 11.17 -10.39 -4.16
N ALA A 91 12.05 -9.40 -3.96
CA ALA A 91 11.80 -8.36 -2.98
C ALA A 91 10.67 -7.46 -3.48
N HIS A 92 9.58 -7.40 -2.75
CA HIS A 92 8.38 -6.65 -3.08
C HIS A 92 8.02 -5.74 -1.92
N ALA A 93 7.60 -4.51 -2.24
CA ALA A 93 6.96 -3.63 -1.29
C ALA A 93 5.93 -2.73 -1.97
N THR A 94 4.83 -2.48 -1.26
CA THR A 94 3.76 -1.57 -1.65
C THR A 94 3.30 -0.76 -0.45
N ALA A 95 2.91 0.48 -0.70
CA ALA A 95 2.24 1.32 0.26
C ALA A 95 1.08 2.02 -0.46
N PHE A 96 -0.09 1.98 0.15
CA PHE A 96 -1.34 2.54 -0.37
C PHE A 96 -2.04 3.31 0.74
N ALA A 97 -2.61 4.45 0.40
CA ALA A 97 -3.48 5.16 1.32
C ALA A 97 -4.51 6.01 0.60
N LYS A 98 -5.79 5.81 0.95
CA LYS A 98 -6.90 6.61 0.45
C LYS A 98 -8.14 6.42 1.31
N GLY A 99 -8.96 7.47 1.39
CA GLY A 99 -10.23 7.47 2.11
C GLY A 99 -9.99 7.11 3.56
N ASN A 100 -10.55 5.99 4.01
CA ASN A 100 -10.43 5.57 5.40
C ASN A 100 -9.33 4.53 5.62
N VAL A 101 -8.48 4.24 4.64
CA VAL A 101 -7.49 3.16 4.73
C VAL A 101 -6.09 3.67 4.42
N SER A 102 -5.12 3.22 5.22
CA SER A 102 -3.71 3.15 4.87
C SER A 102 -3.27 1.71 5.06
N ALA A 103 -2.58 1.16 4.06
CA ALA A 103 -2.07 -0.19 4.08
C ALA A 103 -0.69 -0.22 3.43
N SER A 104 0.20 -1.04 3.98
CA SER A 104 1.50 -1.29 3.36
C SER A 104 1.88 -2.75 3.54
N GLU A 105 2.70 -3.23 2.62
CA GLU A 105 3.16 -4.61 2.56
C GLU A 105 4.62 -4.64 2.13
N ALA A 106 5.41 -5.53 2.73
CA ALA A 106 6.68 -5.93 2.18
C ALA A 106 6.83 -7.45 2.26
N SER A 107 7.42 -8.05 1.23
CA SER A 107 7.72 -9.48 1.20
C SER A 107 9.01 -9.79 0.43
N MET A 108 9.59 -10.96 0.70
CA MET A 108 10.76 -11.48 0.00
C MET A 108 10.87 -13.00 0.09
N ALA A 109 11.58 -13.59 -0.85
CA ALA A 109 11.87 -15.01 -0.92
C ALA A 109 13.36 -15.33 -0.75
N HIS A 110 13.65 -16.55 -0.31
CA HIS A 110 15.00 -17.13 -0.22
C HIS A 110 16.03 -16.20 0.45
N LEU A 111 15.64 -15.65 1.60
CA LEU A 111 16.50 -14.78 2.39
C LEU A 111 17.75 -15.54 2.86
N HIS A 112 18.89 -14.88 2.72
CA HIS A 112 20.14 -15.28 3.36
C HIS A 112 20.91 -14.05 3.86
N VAL A 113 20.99 -13.91 5.18
CA VAL A 113 21.73 -12.86 5.89
C VAL A 113 23.02 -13.44 6.47
N THR A 114 24.12 -12.70 6.36
CA THR A 114 25.38 -12.97 7.05
C THR A 114 25.82 -11.69 7.74
N VAL A 115 25.70 -11.63 9.06
CA VAL A 115 25.98 -10.40 9.82
C VAL A 115 26.52 -10.73 11.21
N GLY A 116 27.61 -10.08 11.60
CA GLY A 116 28.23 -10.28 12.91
C GLY A 116 28.62 -11.74 13.20
N GLY A 117 28.95 -12.54 12.18
CA GLY A 117 29.26 -13.98 12.33
C GLY A 117 28.03 -14.89 12.48
N ASN A 118 26.81 -14.36 12.40
CA ASN A 118 25.57 -15.14 12.36
C ASN A 118 25.11 -15.35 10.92
N ILE A 119 24.48 -16.49 10.67
CA ILE A 119 23.79 -16.82 9.42
C ILE A 119 22.30 -16.96 9.72
N ILE A 120 21.46 -16.16 9.07
CA ILE A 120 20.01 -16.21 9.21
C ILE A 120 19.42 -16.48 7.83
N THR A 121 18.55 -17.48 7.72
CA THR A 121 17.87 -17.81 6.46
C THR A 121 16.37 -17.92 6.65
N SER A 122 15.61 -17.65 5.61
CA SER A 122 14.17 -17.91 5.56
C SER A 122 13.75 -18.22 4.13
N ALA A 123 12.78 -19.13 3.97
CA ALA A 123 12.21 -19.42 2.66
C ALA A 123 11.34 -18.26 2.16
N PHE A 124 10.60 -17.62 3.07
CA PHE A 124 9.72 -16.50 2.76
C PHE A 124 9.49 -15.64 4.00
N LEU A 125 9.52 -14.32 3.81
CA LEU A 125 9.11 -13.33 4.78
C LEU A 125 8.06 -12.41 4.15
N ALA A 126 7.04 -12.06 4.90
CA ALA A 126 6.13 -10.96 4.59
C ALA A 126 5.68 -10.25 5.86
N ALA A 127 5.32 -8.99 5.72
CA ALA A 127 4.65 -8.21 6.74
C ALA A 127 3.61 -7.28 6.09
N HIS A 128 2.41 -7.27 6.66
CA HIS A 128 1.29 -6.46 6.24
C HIS A 128 0.89 -5.55 7.40
N ALA A 129 0.70 -4.26 7.12
CA ALA A 129 0.32 -3.24 8.08
C ALA A 129 -0.94 -2.53 7.58
N HIS A 130 -1.99 -2.44 8.40
CA HIS A 130 -3.23 -1.77 8.04
C HIS A 130 -3.65 -0.80 9.14
N ALA A 131 -4.12 0.37 8.72
CA ALA A 131 -4.75 1.37 9.56
C ALA A 131 -6.03 1.84 8.88
N ARG A 132 -7.18 1.65 9.57
CA ARG A 132 -8.50 1.97 9.03
C ARG A 132 -9.29 2.85 9.99
N CYS A 133 -9.91 3.90 9.46
CA CYS A 133 -10.89 4.70 10.18
C CYS A 133 -12.28 4.04 10.07
N THR A 134 -12.96 3.92 11.20
CA THR A 134 -14.33 3.42 11.29
C THR A 134 -15.22 4.46 11.96
N GLY A 135 -16.53 4.22 12.00
CA GLY A 135 -17.47 5.09 12.71
C GLY A 135 -17.20 5.20 14.22
N THR A 136 -16.44 4.26 14.80
CA THR A 136 -16.19 4.19 16.25
C THR A 136 -14.76 4.52 16.66
N GLY A 137 -13.84 4.62 15.70
CA GLY A 137 -12.45 5.02 15.93
C GLY A 137 -11.50 4.48 14.88
N VAL A 138 -10.19 4.60 15.14
CA VAL A 138 -9.17 4.03 14.25
C VAL A 138 -8.79 2.63 14.72
N ILE A 139 -8.83 1.67 13.80
CA ILE A 139 -8.37 0.30 13.99
C ILE A 139 -7.02 0.16 13.28
N VAL A 140 -6.07 -0.50 13.94
CA VAL A 140 -4.78 -0.86 13.32
C VAL A 140 -4.49 -2.34 13.52
N SER A 141 -3.99 -2.99 12.49
CA SER A 141 -3.62 -4.41 12.48
C SER A 141 -2.28 -4.61 11.78
N ALA A 142 -1.63 -5.71 12.13
CA ALA A 142 -0.41 -6.16 11.47
C ALA A 142 -0.39 -7.68 11.45
N ASP A 143 -0.02 -8.23 10.30
CA ASP A 143 0.09 -9.67 10.08
C ASP A 143 1.41 -10.00 9.37
N PRO A 144 2.37 -10.67 10.02
CA PRO A 144 3.55 -11.18 9.36
C PRO A 144 3.45 -12.67 9.04
N ASN A 145 4.03 -13.05 7.91
CA ASN A 145 4.18 -14.44 7.51
C ASN A 145 5.66 -14.79 7.38
N ILE A 146 6.12 -15.80 8.14
CA ILE A 146 7.53 -16.18 8.22
C ILE A 146 7.63 -17.68 8.05
N ILE A 147 8.31 -18.13 6.99
CA ILE A 147 8.41 -19.55 6.64
C ILE A 147 9.86 -19.98 6.59
N GLY A 148 10.14 -21.13 7.21
CA GLY A 148 11.46 -21.77 7.15
C GLY A 148 12.59 -20.97 7.79
N LEU A 149 12.32 -20.20 8.85
CA LEU A 149 13.33 -19.43 9.55
C LEU A 149 14.37 -20.34 10.23
N THR A 150 15.64 -20.12 9.92
CA THR A 150 16.76 -20.75 10.62
C THR A 150 17.78 -19.71 11.07
N VAL A 151 18.43 -19.98 12.19
CA VAL A 151 19.51 -19.18 12.78
C VAL A 151 20.67 -20.11 13.05
N ASN A 152 21.83 -19.83 12.43
CA ASN A 152 23.04 -20.64 12.51
C ASN A 152 22.77 -22.13 12.20
N GLY A 153 21.89 -22.38 11.21
CA GLY A 153 21.48 -23.72 10.78
C GLY A 153 20.44 -24.41 11.67
N GLN A 154 20.00 -23.77 12.76
CA GLN A 154 18.97 -24.31 13.64
C GLN A 154 17.59 -23.69 13.32
N PRO A 155 16.54 -24.49 13.13
CA PRO A 155 15.20 -23.96 12.90
C PRO A 155 14.68 -23.24 14.15
N VAL A 156 14.01 -22.11 13.94
CA VAL A 156 13.43 -21.30 15.01
C VAL A 156 11.94 -21.59 15.13
N GLN A 157 11.47 -21.79 16.36
CA GLN A 157 10.04 -21.89 16.65
C GLN A 157 9.42 -20.49 16.73
N ILE A 158 8.43 -20.23 15.88
CA ILE A 158 7.70 -18.95 15.84
C ILE A 158 6.46 -19.09 16.71
N SER A 159 6.35 -18.22 17.72
CA SER A 159 5.27 -18.25 18.72
C SER A 159 3.97 -17.63 18.24
N GLY A 160 4.00 -16.88 17.13
CA GLY A 160 2.90 -16.06 16.62
C GLY A 160 2.65 -14.76 17.42
N LYS A 161 3.28 -14.60 18.59
CA LYS A 161 3.13 -13.38 19.41
C LYS A 161 3.99 -12.24 18.84
N PRO A 162 3.52 -10.98 18.93
CA PRO A 162 4.36 -9.83 18.62
C PRO A 162 5.62 -9.77 19.49
N ASN A 163 6.69 -9.23 18.92
CA ASN A 163 7.95 -8.89 19.58
C ASN A 163 8.67 -10.10 20.21
N GLN A 164 8.62 -11.27 19.57
CA GLN A 164 9.35 -12.45 20.04
C GLN A 164 10.85 -12.25 19.84
N THR A 165 11.64 -12.34 20.92
CA THR A 165 13.10 -12.17 20.83
C THR A 165 13.83 -13.51 20.82
N ILE A 166 14.77 -13.67 19.89
CA ILE A 166 15.75 -14.76 19.84
C ILE A 166 17.13 -14.18 20.13
N PRO A 167 17.82 -14.61 21.21
CA PRO A 167 19.15 -14.13 21.53
C PRO A 167 20.19 -14.65 20.52
N LEU A 168 21.17 -13.81 20.18
CA LEU A 168 22.37 -14.16 19.44
C LEU A 168 23.59 -13.97 20.36
N PRO A 169 24.75 -14.57 20.06
CA PRO A 169 25.98 -14.37 20.84
C PRO A 169 26.41 -12.91 20.99
N ASN A 170 26.06 -12.05 20.03
CA ASN A 170 26.45 -10.65 19.93
C ASN A 170 25.29 -9.72 19.56
N GLY A 171 24.06 -10.08 19.95
CA GLY A 171 22.88 -9.30 19.64
C GLY A 171 21.59 -10.09 19.80
N ARG A 172 20.59 -9.79 18.97
CA ARG A 172 19.28 -10.45 19.00
C ARG A 172 18.57 -10.36 17.64
N ILE A 173 17.58 -11.21 17.48
CA ILE A 173 16.56 -11.11 16.43
C ILE A 173 15.22 -10.87 17.11
N ILE A 174 14.45 -9.91 16.62
CA ILE A 174 13.06 -9.68 17.02
C ILE A 174 12.19 -10.14 15.86
N ILE A 175 11.38 -11.17 16.11
CA ILE A 175 10.44 -11.75 15.16
C ILE A 175 9.09 -11.10 15.40
N ASN A 176 8.39 -10.75 14.31
CA ASN A 176 7.11 -10.07 14.37
C ASN A 176 7.23 -8.80 15.24
N GLU A 177 8.22 -7.96 14.95
CA GLU A 177 8.38 -6.72 15.70
C GLU A 177 7.24 -5.79 15.34
N GLN A 178 6.41 -5.41 16.31
CA GLN A 178 5.28 -4.51 16.10
C GLN A 178 5.29 -3.36 17.10
N ALA A 179 5.08 -2.14 16.61
CA ALA A 179 4.78 -0.98 17.44
C ALA A 179 3.45 -0.35 17.00
N LYS A 180 2.52 -0.23 17.96
CA LYS A 180 1.17 0.29 17.70
C LYS A 180 0.93 1.53 18.53
N ALA A 181 0.32 2.54 17.93
CA ALA A 181 -0.21 3.70 18.62
C ALA A 181 -1.57 4.06 18.01
N SER A 182 -2.61 4.15 18.83
CA SER A 182 -3.92 4.56 18.34
C SER A 182 -4.66 5.44 19.33
N THR A 183 -5.49 6.31 18.78
CA THR A 183 -6.43 7.20 19.43
C THR A 183 -7.77 7.07 18.71
N LYS A 184 -8.78 7.84 19.11
CA LYS A 184 -10.06 7.85 18.41
C LYS A 184 -9.97 8.35 16.97
N THR A 185 -9.02 9.24 16.67
CA THR A 185 -8.94 9.96 15.39
C THR A 185 -7.62 9.75 14.67
N SER A 186 -6.72 8.92 15.19
CA SER A 186 -5.44 8.64 14.54
C SER A 186 -4.92 7.28 14.98
N GLY A 187 -4.26 6.56 14.08
CA GLY A 187 -3.64 5.29 14.35
C GLY A 187 -2.39 5.10 13.49
N HIS A 188 -1.41 4.41 14.05
CA HIS A 188 -0.18 4.02 13.40
C HIS A 188 0.19 2.60 13.84
N ILE A 189 0.67 1.82 12.88
CA ILE A 189 1.23 0.49 13.08
C ILE A 189 2.51 0.35 12.25
N SER A 190 3.59 -0.09 12.89
CA SER A 190 4.74 -0.65 12.21
C SER A 190 4.82 -2.14 12.47
N VAL A 191 5.28 -2.88 11.47
CA VAL A 191 5.62 -4.29 11.60
C VAL A 191 6.85 -4.63 10.77
N SER A 192 7.78 -5.39 11.35
CA SER A 192 8.83 -6.09 10.61
C SER A 192 8.70 -7.58 10.83
N ALA A 193 8.80 -8.38 9.77
CA ALA A 193 8.84 -9.83 9.90
C ALA A 193 10.03 -10.26 10.75
N LEU A 194 11.22 -9.73 10.44
CA LEU A 194 12.44 -9.89 11.25
C LEU A 194 13.14 -8.54 11.43
N HIS A 195 13.60 -8.27 12.65
CA HIS A 195 14.53 -7.19 12.95
C HIS A 195 15.78 -7.78 13.63
N ILE A 196 16.93 -7.67 12.97
CA ILE A 196 18.20 -8.21 13.44
C ILE A 196 19.05 -7.05 13.98
N VAL A 197 19.43 -7.13 15.24
CA VAL A 197 20.31 -6.15 15.90
C VAL A 197 21.58 -6.87 16.33
N ILE A 198 22.71 -6.47 15.76
CA ILE A 198 24.05 -6.88 16.18
C ILE A 198 24.73 -5.71 16.86
N ASP A 199 25.05 -5.87 18.15
CA ASP A 199 25.48 -4.76 19.01
C ASP A 199 26.70 -4.04 18.44
N GLY A 200 26.55 -2.75 18.17
CA GLY A 200 27.61 -1.88 17.64
C GLY A 200 28.00 -2.14 16.18
N ILE A 201 27.33 -3.05 15.47
CA ILE A 201 27.69 -3.46 14.11
C ILE A 201 26.57 -3.18 13.11
N ALA A 202 25.36 -3.68 13.37
CA ALA A 202 24.28 -3.64 12.39
C ALA A 202 22.88 -3.61 13.02
N ASP A 203 21.97 -2.91 12.35
CA ASP A 203 20.54 -2.85 12.62
C ASP A 203 19.84 -3.09 11.27
N VAL A 204 19.09 -4.20 11.16
CA VAL A 204 18.54 -4.68 9.88
C VAL A 204 17.07 -5.07 10.05
N ALA A 205 16.17 -4.31 9.46
CA ALA A 205 14.76 -4.63 9.33
C ALA A 205 14.49 -5.34 7.99
N LEU A 206 13.73 -6.44 8.03
CA LEU A 206 13.43 -7.30 6.90
C LEU A 206 11.92 -7.51 6.79
N SER A 207 11.39 -7.25 5.60
CA SER A 207 9.96 -7.16 5.31
C SER A 207 9.29 -6.23 6.33
N GLU A 208 9.58 -4.94 6.19
CA GLU A 208 9.00 -3.89 7.03
C GLU A 208 7.82 -3.23 6.31
N ALA A 209 6.72 -3.07 7.04
CA ALA A 209 5.54 -2.34 6.61
C ALA A 209 5.07 -1.38 7.70
N ASN A 210 4.70 -0.17 7.29
CA ASN A 210 4.16 0.88 8.14
C ASN A 210 2.84 1.36 7.56
N ALA A 211 1.83 1.52 8.39
CA ALA A 211 0.56 2.13 8.00
C ALA A 211 0.09 3.10 9.08
N GLY A 212 -0.39 4.26 8.65
CA GLY A 212 -0.82 5.30 9.55
C GLY A 212 -1.86 6.18 8.90
N ILE A 213 -2.84 6.57 9.70
CA ILE A 213 -3.97 7.38 9.27
C ILE A 213 -4.42 8.30 10.40
N SER A 214 -4.81 9.53 10.05
CA SER A 214 -5.48 10.46 10.95
C SER A 214 -6.76 10.96 10.30
N CYS A 215 -7.88 10.76 11.00
CA CYS A 215 -9.23 11.08 10.58
C CYS A 215 -9.88 12.06 11.57
N PRO A 216 -9.62 13.38 11.41
CA PRO A 216 -10.15 14.40 12.32
C PRO A 216 -11.68 14.60 12.22
N SER A 217 -12.33 14.21 11.10
CA SER A 217 -13.77 14.38 10.88
C SER A 217 -14.62 13.08 10.96
N GLY A 218 -14.06 11.97 11.45
CA GLY A 218 -14.71 10.66 11.29
C GLY A 218 -14.54 10.09 9.89
N PRO A 219 -15.08 8.90 9.57
CA PRO A 219 -14.84 8.25 8.28
C PRO A 219 -15.40 9.10 7.12
N GLU A 220 -14.53 9.50 6.19
CA GLU A 220 -14.94 10.16 4.95
C GLU A 220 -15.56 9.12 4.00
N THR A 221 -16.51 9.53 3.15
CA THR A 221 -17.05 8.67 2.10
C THR A 221 -15.92 8.20 1.19
N CYS A 222 -15.78 6.89 1.06
CA CYS A 222 -14.73 6.29 0.24
C CYS A 222 -14.93 6.68 -1.23
N GLY A 223 -13.81 6.94 -1.91
CA GLY A 223 -13.84 7.17 -3.36
C GLY A 223 -13.73 5.83 -4.09
N ASN A 224 -14.26 5.78 -5.31
CA ASN A 224 -14.33 4.60 -6.21
C ASN A 224 -12.96 4.06 -6.68
N ASP A 225 -11.98 3.91 -5.78
CA ASP A 225 -10.68 3.33 -6.13
C ASP A 225 -10.69 1.83 -5.92
N ASP A 226 -10.04 1.14 -6.85
CA ASP A 226 -9.90 -0.30 -6.84
C ASP A 226 -8.45 -0.65 -7.19
N PHE A 227 -7.75 -1.22 -6.23
CA PHE A 227 -6.34 -1.59 -6.32
C PHE A 227 -6.11 -2.93 -5.60
N SER A 228 -5.14 -3.70 -6.06
CA SER A 228 -4.74 -4.95 -5.42
C SER A 228 -3.24 -5.02 -5.27
N THR A 229 -2.78 -5.49 -4.12
CA THR A 229 -1.38 -5.77 -3.80
C THR A 229 -1.22 -7.20 -3.37
N GLY A 230 0.00 -7.69 -3.40
CA GLY A 230 0.31 -8.96 -2.76
C GLY A 230 1.66 -9.51 -3.14
N GLY A 231 2.11 -10.44 -2.33
CA GLY A 231 3.36 -11.14 -2.51
C GLY A 231 3.33 -12.46 -1.78
N GLY A 232 4.01 -13.45 -2.32
CA GLY A 232 3.84 -14.81 -1.83
C GLY A 232 4.45 -15.85 -2.73
N PHE A 233 4.00 -17.08 -2.56
CA PHE A 233 4.30 -18.15 -3.49
C PHE A 233 3.20 -19.19 -3.58
N ILE A 234 3.08 -19.74 -4.77
CA ILE A 234 2.38 -21.00 -5.05
C ILE A 234 3.41 -22.13 -5.17
N VAL A 235 2.98 -23.38 -5.07
CA VAL A 235 3.86 -24.54 -5.31
C VAL A 235 3.58 -25.14 -6.68
N ARG A 236 4.63 -25.27 -7.49
CA ARG A 236 4.58 -25.90 -8.82
C ARG A 236 5.63 -26.98 -8.91
N SER A 237 5.21 -28.20 -9.25
CA SER A 237 6.11 -29.36 -9.41
C SER A 237 7.06 -29.57 -8.21
N GLY A 238 6.58 -29.31 -6.99
CA GLY A 238 7.35 -29.47 -5.75
C GLY A 238 8.34 -28.34 -5.43
N ALA A 239 8.35 -27.25 -6.21
CA ALA A 239 9.17 -26.07 -5.95
C ALA A 239 8.30 -24.81 -5.81
N ASN A 240 8.84 -23.79 -5.17
CA ASN A 240 8.16 -22.51 -4.99
C ASN A 240 8.15 -21.71 -6.30
N ALA A 241 7.03 -21.05 -6.55
CA ALA A 241 6.88 -20.03 -7.58
C ALA A 241 6.53 -18.72 -6.87
N ASN A 242 7.57 -17.94 -6.58
CA ASN A 242 7.49 -16.71 -5.80
C ASN A 242 7.05 -15.55 -6.68
N PHE A 243 6.24 -14.65 -6.13
CA PHE A 243 5.77 -13.47 -6.83
C PHE A 243 5.63 -12.26 -5.91
N GLY A 244 5.66 -11.08 -6.52
CA GLY A 244 5.20 -9.82 -5.95
C GLY A 244 4.44 -9.05 -7.01
N VAL A 245 3.26 -8.54 -6.67
CA VAL A 245 2.31 -7.96 -7.62
C VAL A 245 1.62 -6.75 -7.03
N ALA A 246 1.38 -5.77 -7.89
CA ALA A 246 0.45 -4.70 -7.63
C ALA A 246 -0.31 -4.39 -8.92
N GLY A 247 -1.56 -3.96 -8.82
CA GLY A 247 -2.36 -3.57 -9.97
C GLY A 247 -3.55 -2.70 -9.59
N GLY A 248 -3.84 -1.68 -10.40
CA GLY A 248 -5.08 -0.92 -10.29
C GLY A 248 -5.14 0.24 -11.26
N ILE A 249 -6.09 1.14 -11.02
CA ILE A 249 -6.34 2.32 -11.86
C ILE A 249 -5.97 3.57 -11.07
N GLY A 250 -4.95 4.28 -11.52
CA GLY A 250 -4.54 5.54 -10.91
C GLY A 250 -5.54 6.68 -11.17
N VAL A 251 -5.37 7.79 -10.46
CA VAL A 251 -6.29 8.95 -10.44
C VAL A 251 -6.62 9.57 -11.81
N ASN A 252 -5.79 9.33 -12.83
CA ASN A 252 -6.00 9.83 -14.20
C ASN A 252 -6.50 8.74 -15.17
N GLY A 253 -6.94 7.60 -14.67
CA GLY A 253 -7.37 6.45 -15.47
C GLY A 253 -6.22 5.61 -16.05
N ASN A 254 -4.97 5.94 -15.75
CA ASN A 254 -3.81 5.14 -16.16
C ASN A 254 -3.68 3.90 -15.28
N PHE A 255 -3.32 2.76 -15.87
CA PHE A 255 -3.00 1.56 -15.10
C PHE A 255 -1.66 1.73 -14.37
N ILE A 256 -1.64 1.27 -13.12
CA ILE A 256 -0.49 1.30 -12.22
C ILE A 256 -0.20 -0.10 -11.68
N GLY A 257 1.03 -0.32 -11.24
CA GLY A 257 1.47 -1.57 -10.63
C GLY A 257 2.66 -2.23 -11.33
N HIS A 258 2.96 -3.45 -10.92
CA HIS A 258 4.12 -4.23 -11.39
C HIS A 258 3.89 -5.73 -11.19
N LEU A 259 4.85 -6.51 -11.71
CA LEU A 259 4.95 -7.95 -11.46
C LEU A 259 6.43 -8.32 -11.35
N GLU A 260 6.78 -9.09 -10.33
CA GLU A 260 7.97 -9.93 -10.30
C GLU A 260 7.55 -11.37 -10.04
N TYR A 261 8.16 -12.33 -10.75
CA TYR A 261 7.85 -13.75 -10.60
C TYR A 261 9.07 -14.62 -10.88
N ILE A 262 9.34 -15.60 -10.01
CA ILE A 262 10.35 -16.64 -10.21
C ILE A 262 9.74 -18.00 -9.89
N ASP A 263 9.65 -18.85 -10.91
CA ASP A 263 9.37 -20.28 -10.72
C ASP A 263 10.68 -21.05 -10.57
N HIS A 264 10.85 -21.68 -9.40
CA HIS A 264 12.02 -22.49 -9.06
C HIS A 264 11.92 -23.94 -9.51
N SER A 265 10.80 -24.35 -10.12
CA SER A 265 10.63 -25.70 -10.64
C SER A 265 11.58 -25.99 -11.82
N PRO A 266 11.81 -27.27 -12.16
CA PRO A 266 12.55 -27.61 -13.37
C PRO A 266 11.91 -26.96 -14.62
N ASN A 267 12.70 -26.19 -15.37
CA ASN A 267 12.25 -25.33 -16.48
C ASN A 267 11.31 -24.19 -16.07
N GLY A 268 11.36 -23.79 -14.80
CA GLY A 268 10.70 -22.59 -14.31
C GLY A 268 11.23 -21.33 -14.98
N THR A 269 10.41 -20.28 -14.95
CA THR A 269 10.65 -19.02 -15.64
C THR A 269 10.82 -17.86 -14.67
N ARG A 270 11.56 -16.84 -15.10
CA ARG A 270 11.62 -15.54 -14.44
C ARG A 270 10.84 -14.53 -15.25
N VAL A 271 9.97 -13.76 -14.60
CA VAL A 271 9.15 -12.73 -15.25
C VAL A 271 9.35 -11.43 -14.51
N HIS A 272 9.75 -10.41 -15.26
CA HIS A 272 9.78 -9.04 -14.80
C HIS A 272 8.75 -8.24 -15.61
N GLY A 273 7.69 -7.79 -14.95
CA GLY A 273 6.66 -6.95 -15.53
C GLY A 273 7.24 -5.59 -15.92
N THR A 274 7.00 -5.17 -17.16
CA THR A 274 7.48 -3.89 -17.69
C THR A 274 6.40 -2.81 -17.71
N SER A 275 5.12 -3.20 -17.77
CA SER A 275 3.99 -2.28 -17.62
C SER A 275 2.71 -3.04 -17.30
N VAL A 276 1.81 -2.43 -16.52
CA VAL A 276 0.42 -2.86 -16.43
C VAL A 276 -0.38 -2.18 -17.55
N THR A 277 -1.22 -2.96 -18.23
CA THR A 277 -2.02 -2.52 -19.40
C THR A 277 -3.51 -2.79 -19.23
N GLY A 278 -3.92 -3.49 -18.18
CA GLY A 278 -5.31 -3.77 -17.87
C GLY A 278 -5.50 -4.10 -16.40
N TYR A 279 -6.63 -3.66 -15.85
CA TYR A 279 -7.09 -4.02 -14.51
C TYR A 279 -8.60 -4.19 -14.55
N THR A 280 -9.08 -5.37 -14.13
CA THR A 280 -10.50 -5.72 -14.17
C THR A 280 -10.95 -6.26 -12.83
N ARG A 281 -12.03 -5.69 -12.27
CA ARG A 281 -12.78 -6.29 -11.17
C ARG A 281 -13.57 -7.48 -11.69
N VAL A 282 -13.13 -8.70 -11.32
CA VAL A 282 -13.79 -9.94 -11.72
C VAL A 282 -15.01 -10.21 -10.84
N ASN A 283 -14.85 -10.05 -9.53
CA ASN A 283 -15.90 -10.10 -8.51
C ASN A 283 -15.41 -9.33 -7.26
N ALA A 284 -16.08 -9.47 -6.11
CA ALA A 284 -15.69 -8.76 -4.88
C ALA A 284 -14.23 -9.04 -4.47
N THR A 285 -13.84 -10.31 -4.45
CA THR A 285 -12.57 -10.81 -3.93
C THR A 285 -11.51 -11.08 -5.00
N THR A 286 -11.81 -10.86 -6.29
CA THR A 286 -10.93 -11.27 -7.38
C THR A 286 -10.67 -10.14 -8.37
N ARG A 287 -9.41 -10.02 -8.80
CA ARG A 287 -8.94 -9.08 -9.81
C ARG A 287 -8.16 -9.79 -10.91
N ALA A 288 -8.29 -9.26 -12.12
CA ALA A 288 -7.45 -9.63 -13.25
C ALA A 288 -6.55 -8.47 -13.65
N ILE A 289 -5.27 -8.76 -13.88
CA ILE A 289 -4.23 -7.76 -14.20
C ILE A 289 -3.51 -8.20 -15.47
N ASP A 290 -3.54 -7.36 -16.49
CA ASP A 290 -2.84 -7.60 -17.76
C ASP A 290 -1.63 -6.68 -17.87
N GLY A 291 -0.58 -7.15 -18.55
CA GLY A 291 0.59 -6.34 -18.75
C GLY A 291 1.61 -6.88 -19.74
N THR A 292 2.70 -6.13 -19.89
CA THR A 292 3.87 -6.51 -20.68
C THR A 292 4.99 -6.97 -19.76
N ALA A 293 5.88 -7.85 -20.23
CA ALA A 293 6.98 -8.37 -19.43
C ALA A 293 8.22 -8.72 -20.25
N ARG A 294 9.32 -8.89 -19.50
CA ARG A 294 10.48 -9.67 -19.90
C ARG A 294 10.39 -11.06 -19.29
N VAL A 295 10.59 -12.09 -20.10
CA VAL A 295 10.64 -13.49 -19.67
C VAL A 295 12.06 -14.00 -19.85
N ASN A 296 12.68 -14.45 -18.76
CA ASN A 296 14.09 -14.84 -18.71
C ASN A 296 15.04 -13.77 -19.32
N GLY A 297 14.73 -12.50 -19.05
CA GLY A 297 15.49 -11.34 -19.54
C GLY A 297 15.14 -10.89 -20.96
N GLN A 298 14.37 -11.67 -21.73
CA GLN A 298 13.95 -11.33 -23.08
C GLN A 298 12.63 -10.54 -23.06
N ALA A 299 12.58 -9.39 -23.74
CA ALA A 299 11.37 -8.57 -23.86
C ALA A 299 10.40 -9.09 -24.93
N GLY A 300 9.18 -8.55 -24.94
CA GLY A 300 8.17 -8.80 -25.99
C GLY A 300 7.09 -9.80 -25.59
N PHE A 301 6.94 -10.10 -24.31
CA PHE A 301 5.90 -10.97 -23.80
C PHE A 301 4.81 -10.17 -23.10
N THR A 302 3.61 -10.72 -23.03
CA THR A 302 2.54 -10.27 -22.15
C THR A 302 2.26 -11.29 -21.06
N PHE A 303 1.67 -10.80 -19.97
CA PHE A 303 1.13 -11.59 -18.88
C PHE A 303 -0.34 -11.28 -18.65
N HIS A 304 -1.08 -12.26 -18.15
CA HIS A 304 -2.40 -12.15 -17.57
C HIS A 304 -2.35 -12.79 -16.17
N LEU A 305 -2.70 -12.01 -15.15
CA LEU A 305 -2.77 -12.47 -13.77
C LEU A 305 -4.22 -12.54 -13.31
N VAL A 306 -4.50 -13.49 -12.43
CA VAL A 306 -5.70 -13.50 -11.60
C VAL A 306 -5.26 -13.63 -10.16
N VAL A 307 -5.67 -12.68 -9.33
CA VAL A 307 -5.39 -12.66 -7.89
C VAL A 307 -6.70 -12.65 -7.12
N THR A 308 -6.78 -13.45 -6.07
CA THR A 308 -7.95 -13.54 -5.20
C THR A 308 -7.52 -13.39 -3.76
N ASP A 309 -8.15 -12.44 -3.08
CA ASP A 309 -8.09 -12.17 -1.65
C ASP A 309 -9.30 -12.87 -1.00
N ASP A 310 -9.09 -14.01 -0.36
CA ASP A 310 -10.16 -14.84 0.21
C ASP A 310 -10.06 -14.94 1.74
N ASP A 311 -10.41 -13.84 2.39
CA ASP A 311 -10.58 -13.76 3.85
C ASP A 311 -11.53 -14.83 4.44
N SER A 312 -12.47 -15.37 3.65
CA SER A 312 -13.49 -16.29 4.15
C SER A 312 -12.93 -17.70 4.38
N SER A 313 -12.05 -18.15 3.49
CA SER A 313 -11.29 -19.40 3.67
C SER A 313 -9.94 -19.16 4.37
N GLY A 314 -9.49 -17.90 4.40
CA GLY A 314 -8.18 -17.48 4.87
C GLY A 314 -7.03 -17.90 3.94
N ILE A 315 -7.34 -18.21 2.67
CA ILE A 315 -6.35 -18.70 1.71
C ILE A 315 -6.53 -18.02 0.35
N ASP A 316 -5.64 -17.08 0.09
CA ASP A 316 -5.57 -16.38 -1.18
C ASP A 316 -5.10 -17.27 -2.32
N SER A 317 -5.29 -16.80 -3.55
CA SER A 317 -4.80 -17.50 -4.74
C SER A 317 -4.17 -16.57 -5.77
N PHE A 318 -3.25 -17.15 -6.53
CA PHE A 318 -2.53 -16.47 -7.62
C PHE A 318 -2.52 -17.36 -8.86
N SER A 319 -2.75 -16.75 -10.02
CA SER A 319 -2.55 -17.35 -11.34
C SER A 319 -1.81 -16.40 -12.26
N ILE A 320 -0.94 -16.98 -13.10
CA ILE A 320 -0.23 -16.31 -14.17
C ILE A 320 -0.35 -17.11 -15.47
N GLN A 321 -0.62 -16.40 -16.56
CA GLN A 321 -0.55 -16.90 -17.93
C GLN A 321 0.33 -15.97 -18.75
N LEU A 322 1.26 -16.51 -19.52
CA LEU A 322 2.16 -15.75 -20.37
C LEU A 322 1.86 -16.03 -21.85
N SER A 323 2.08 -15.02 -22.69
CA SER A 323 1.95 -15.11 -24.15
C SER A 323 2.77 -16.22 -24.83
N ASN A 324 3.81 -16.75 -24.17
CA ASN A 324 4.62 -17.86 -24.67
C ASN A 324 4.05 -19.26 -24.30
N GLY A 325 2.87 -19.31 -23.71
CA GLY A 325 2.19 -20.54 -23.31
C GLY A 325 2.54 -21.05 -21.91
N TYR A 326 3.43 -20.39 -21.17
CA TYR A 326 3.66 -20.71 -19.76
C TYR A 326 2.44 -20.33 -18.92
N SER A 327 2.05 -21.21 -18.00
CA SER A 327 1.02 -20.92 -17.01
C SER A 327 1.31 -21.58 -15.66
N ALA A 328 0.92 -20.91 -14.59
CA ALA A 328 0.91 -21.45 -13.24
C ALA A 328 -0.27 -20.89 -12.44
N SER A 329 -0.77 -21.67 -11.48
CA SER A 329 -1.86 -21.25 -10.59
C SER A 329 -1.84 -22.08 -9.32
N GLY A 330 -2.30 -21.50 -8.22
CA GLY A 330 -2.53 -22.22 -6.98
C GLY A 330 -2.93 -21.32 -5.83
N ASN A 331 -3.29 -21.96 -4.72
CA ASN A 331 -3.43 -21.29 -3.44
C ASN A 331 -2.06 -20.87 -2.91
N LEU A 332 -2.03 -19.76 -2.16
CA LEU A 332 -0.81 -19.31 -1.53
C LEU A 332 -0.40 -20.30 -0.43
N MET A 333 0.86 -20.72 -0.48
CA MET A 333 1.49 -21.54 0.57
C MET A 333 2.28 -20.66 1.55
N GLY A 334 2.31 -19.35 1.28
CA GLY A 334 2.86 -18.28 2.09
C GLY A 334 2.70 -16.96 1.34
N GLY A 335 2.51 -15.87 2.09
CA GLY A 335 2.15 -14.56 1.54
C GLY A 335 0.67 -14.22 1.70
N HIS A 336 0.28 -13.09 1.10
CA HIS A 336 -1.06 -12.49 1.18
C HIS A 336 -1.35 -11.72 -0.11
N ILE A 337 -2.64 -11.62 -0.47
CA ILE A 337 -3.18 -10.71 -1.46
C ILE A 337 -4.17 -9.80 -0.74
N GLU A 338 -4.04 -8.50 -0.92
CA GLU A 338 -5.01 -7.53 -0.42
C GLU A 338 -5.73 -6.85 -1.58
N ILE A 339 -7.05 -6.74 -1.46
CA ILE A 339 -7.87 -5.89 -2.31
C ILE A 339 -8.28 -4.62 -1.57
N HIS A 340 -7.73 -3.51 -2.05
CA HIS A 340 -8.07 -2.16 -1.62
C HIS A 340 -9.23 -1.68 -2.49
N GLY A 341 -10.46 -2.01 -2.07
CA GLY A 341 -11.69 -1.60 -2.74
C GLY A 341 -12.47 -0.54 -1.96
N ASP A 342 -13.58 -0.08 -2.58
CA ASP A 342 -14.60 0.71 -1.90
C ASP A 342 -14.92 0.11 -0.54
N CYS A 343 -14.82 0.94 0.50
CA CYS A 343 -15.12 0.54 1.87
C CYS A 343 -16.47 -0.16 1.90
N ASP A 344 -16.48 -1.41 2.38
CA ASP A 344 -17.68 -2.21 2.53
C ASP A 344 -18.83 -1.37 3.07
N SER A 345 -19.94 -1.40 2.35
CA SER A 345 -21.24 -0.93 2.80
C SER A 345 -21.87 -1.93 3.78
N ASP A 346 -21.09 -2.45 4.73
CA ASP A 346 -21.53 -3.47 5.68
C ASP A 346 -21.90 -2.90 7.05
N ASP A 347 -22.11 -1.58 7.15
CA ASP A 347 -22.76 -0.94 8.30
C ASP A 347 -24.19 -0.51 7.92
N ASP A 348 -25.09 -1.48 7.71
CA ASP A 348 -26.55 -1.32 7.83
C ASP A 348 -27.10 -2.16 9.00
#